data_AF-A0A512PK49-F1
#
_entry.id   AF-A0A512PK49-F1
#
_cell.length_a   1.000
_cell.length_b   1.000
_cell.length_c   1.000
_cell.angle_alpha   90.00
_cell.angle_beta   90.00
_cell.angle_gamma   90.00
#
_symmetry.space_group_name_H-M   'P 1'
#
loop_
_entity.id
_entity.type
_entity.pdbx_description
1 polymer ?
#
loop_
_entity_poly.entity_id
_entity_poly.type
_entity_poly.pdbx_seq_one_letter_code
_entity_poly.pdbx_strand_id
1 'polypeptide(L)'
;MKTKSKTKQNLLLLGAVLILIIVPFFYAKGGSFTGSDDQGTEQIKKFDPSYKVWAHPLWTPPSAEIESLLFTVQGSLGTGIIAYIIGSARGKKKALKQIEEQKNGKK
;
A
#
# COMPACT_ATOMS: atom_id res chain seq x y z
N MET A 1 -28.78 -18.40 13.20
CA MET A 1 -27.85 -17.26 12.99
C MET A 1 -27.04 -17.52 11.71
N LYS A 2 -27.35 -16.87 10.57
CA LYS A 2 -26.64 -17.12 9.30
C LYS A 2 -25.19 -16.65 9.44
N THR A 3 -24.24 -17.59 9.43
CA THR A 3 -22.82 -17.26 9.41
C THR A 3 -22.51 -16.61 8.06
N LYS A 4 -22.28 -15.29 8.02
CA LYS A 4 -21.80 -14.62 6.81
C LYS A 4 -20.50 -15.31 6.39
N SER A 5 -20.47 -15.91 5.20
CA SER A 5 -19.30 -16.67 4.76
C SER A 5 -18.15 -15.69 4.52
N LYS A 6 -17.15 -15.72 5.40
CA LYS A 6 -15.96 -14.88 5.28
C LYS A 6 -15.22 -15.12 3.97
N THR A 7 -15.38 -16.30 3.37
CA THR A 7 -14.86 -16.67 2.06
C THR A 7 -15.39 -15.78 0.93
N LYS A 8 -16.70 -15.48 0.90
CA LYS A 8 -17.28 -14.61 -0.15
C LYS A 8 -16.75 -13.18 -0.03
N GLN A 9 -16.63 -12.68 1.20
CA GLN A 9 -16.08 -11.35 1.45
C GLN A 9 -14.59 -11.26 1.09
N ASN A 10 -13.78 -12.27 1.45
CA ASN A 10 -12.37 -12.30 1.08
C ASN A 10 -12.19 -12.40 -0.44
N LEU A 11 -13.02 -13.19 -1.13
CA LEU A 11 -12.97 -13.31 -2.58
C LEU A 11 -13.32 -11.98 -3.27
N LEU A 12 -14.31 -11.26 -2.74
CA LEU A 12 -14.68 -9.93 -3.23
C LEU A 12 -13.55 -8.92 -3.00
N LEU A 13 -12.92 -8.93 -1.82
CA LEU A 13 -11.76 -8.06 -1.53
C LEU A 13 -10.57 -8.38 -2.43
N LEU A 14 -10.28 -9.67 -2.67
CA LEU A 14 -9.23 -10.09 -3.58
C LEU A 14 -9.53 -9.64 -5.01
N GLY A 15 -10.76 -9.80 -5.47
CA GLY A 15 -11.21 -9.31 -6.76
C GLY A 15 -11.03 -7.80 -6.90
N ALA A 16 -11.37 -7.02 -5.88
CA ALA A 16 -11.15 -5.57 -5.88
C ALA A 16 -9.66 -5.20 -5.99
N VAL A 17 -8.77 -5.90 -5.27
CA VAL A 17 -7.32 -5.68 -5.38
C VAL A 17 -6.81 -6.02 -6.79
N LEU A 18 -7.25 -7.14 -7.37
CA LEU A 18 -6.88 -7.50 -8.73
C LEU A 18 -7.35 -6.46 -9.75
N ILE A 19 -8.57 -5.93 -9.59
CA ILE A 19 -9.08 -4.84 -10.44
C ILE A 19 -8.18 -3.61 -10.32
N LEU A 20 -7.80 -3.20 -9.09
CA LEU A 20 -6.91 -2.05 -8.89
C LEU A 20 -5.53 -2.24 -9.52
N ILE A 21 -5.01 -3.47 -9.55
CA ILE A 21 -3.73 -3.79 -10.18
C ILE A 21 -3.86 -3.79 -11.71
N ILE A 22 -4.94 -4.36 -12.25
CA ILE A 22 -5.09 -4.62 -13.70
C ILE A 22 -5.55 -3.37 -14.46
N VAL A 23 -6.44 -2.55 -13.88
CA VAL A 23 -7.01 -1.36 -14.54
C VAL A 23 -5.94 -0.40 -15.11
N PRO A 24 -4.87 -0.04 -14.37
CA PRO A 24 -3.80 0.81 -14.88
C PRO A 24 -3.15 0.29 -16.17
N PHE A 25 -2.98 -1.04 -16.32
CA PHE A 25 -2.35 -1.62 -17.52
C PHE A 25 -3.18 -1.40 -18.80
N PHE A 26 -4.50 -1.27 -18.68
CA PHE A 26 -5.38 -1.04 -19.83
C PHE A 26 -5.58 0.45 -20.13
N TYR A 27 -5.56 1.31 -19.11
CA TYR A 27 -5.80 2.75 -19.26
C TYR A 27 -4.52 3.54 -19.55
N ALA A 28 -3.38 3.13 -18.97
CA ALA A 28 -2.08 3.79 -19.13
C ALA A 28 -1.19 3.07 -20.16
N LYS A 29 -1.76 2.64 -21.29
CA LYS A 29 -1.00 1.99 -22.37
C LYS A 29 0.08 2.94 -22.89
N GLY A 30 1.34 2.71 -22.51
CA GLY A 30 2.48 3.54 -22.89
C GLY A 30 2.78 4.71 -21.95
N GLY A 31 2.12 4.80 -20.80
CA GLY A 31 2.48 5.78 -19.77
C GLY A 31 3.81 5.38 -19.12
N SER A 32 4.81 6.26 -19.19
CA SER A 32 5.99 6.15 -18.33
C SER A 32 5.50 6.19 -16.88
N PHE A 33 5.73 5.13 -16.11
CA PHE A 33 5.46 5.10 -14.67
C PHE A 33 6.52 5.92 -13.94
N THR A 34 6.56 7.23 -14.24
CA THR A 34 7.47 8.18 -13.62
C THR A 34 6.96 8.53 -12.22
N GLY A 35 7.84 9.08 -11.40
CA GLY A 35 7.43 9.64 -10.12
C GLY A 35 6.47 10.81 -10.31
N SER A 36 5.62 11.03 -9.30
CA SER A 36 4.73 12.20 -9.25
C SER A 36 5.49 13.53 -9.31
N ASP A 37 6.72 13.56 -8.79
CA ASP A 37 7.56 14.75 -8.74
C ASP A 37 8.03 15.19 -10.15
N ASP A 38 8.26 14.24 -11.05
CA ASP A 38 8.61 14.53 -12.45
C ASP A 38 7.44 15.19 -13.18
N GLN A 39 6.24 14.63 -13.03
CA GLN A 39 5.02 15.17 -13.64
C GLN A 39 4.68 16.57 -13.10
N GLY A 40 4.88 16.79 -11.80
CA GLY A 40 4.70 18.09 -11.18
C GLY A 40 5.66 19.14 -11.73
N THR A 41 6.93 18.78 -11.91
CA THR A 41 7.95 19.69 -12.46
C THR A 41 7.67 20.05 -13.91
N GLU A 42 7.20 19.10 -14.73
CA GLU A 42 6.79 19.37 -16.11
C GLU A 42 5.60 20.35 -16.19
N GLN A 43 4.62 20.20 -15.31
CA GLN A 43 3.48 21.11 -15.23
C GLN A 43 3.92 22.52 -14.84
N ILE A 44 4.79 22.66 -13.84
CA ILE A 44 5.29 23.96 -13.39
C ILE A 44 6.06 24.66 -14.51
N LYS A 45 6.94 23.95 -15.22
CA LYS A 45 7.70 24.51 -16.37
C LYS A 45 6.80 25.00 -17.51
N LYS A 46 5.59 24.43 -17.68
CA LYS A 46 4.62 24.89 -18.68
C LYS A 46 3.99 26.23 -18.32
N PHE A 47 3.74 26.49 -17.03
CA PHE A 47 3.08 27.72 -16.57
C PHE A 47 4.06 28.83 -16.16
N ASP A 48 5.27 28.46 -15.72
CA ASP A 48 6.35 29.38 -15.41
C ASP A 48 7.69 28.84 -15.94
N PRO A 49 8.10 29.27 -17.15
CA PRO A 49 9.37 28.87 -17.74
C PRO A 49 10.60 29.35 -16.96
N SER A 50 10.43 30.35 -16.08
CA SER A 50 11.51 30.91 -15.26
C SER A 50 11.71 30.17 -13.93
N TYR A 51 10.83 29.22 -13.62
CA TYR A 51 10.88 28.45 -12.38
C TYR A 51 12.18 27.66 -12.26
N LYS A 52 12.93 27.94 -11.19
CA LYS A 52 14.11 27.19 -10.78
C LYS A 52 13.73 26.17 -9.72
N VAL A 53 14.10 24.91 -9.95
CA VAL A 53 13.97 23.84 -8.96
C VAL A 53 14.78 24.23 -7.72
N TRP A 54 14.11 24.31 -6.57
CA TRP A 54 14.70 24.74 -5.31
C TRP A 54 15.12 23.58 -4.41
N ALA A 55 14.67 22.36 -4.71
CA ALA A 55 15.03 21.13 -4.00
C ALA A 55 15.67 20.14 -4.98
N HIS A 56 16.90 19.74 -4.69
CA HIS A 56 17.62 18.74 -5.47
C HIS A 56 17.81 17.48 -4.62
N PRO A 57 17.72 16.28 -5.20
CA PRO A 57 18.04 15.06 -4.46
C PRO A 57 19.48 15.14 -3.94
N LEU A 58 19.67 14.89 -2.65
CA LEU A 58 21.01 14.77 -2.05
C LEU A 58 21.79 13.58 -2.64
N TRP A 59 21.06 12.59 -3.16
CA TRP A 59 21.59 11.42 -3.84
C TRP A 59 20.63 10.98 -4.93
N THR A 60 21.15 10.71 -6.13
CA THR A 60 20.42 10.13 -7.24
C THR A 60 20.87 8.68 -7.43
N PRO A 61 19.94 7.70 -7.46
CA PRO A 61 20.30 6.32 -7.72
C PRO A 61 20.94 6.18 -9.12
N PRO A 62 21.96 5.32 -9.27
CA PRO A 62 22.69 5.19 -10.54
C PRO A 62 21.88 4.52 -11.66
N SER A 63 20.69 3.99 -11.35
CA SER A 63 19.76 3.40 -12.32
C SER A 63 18.32 3.49 -11.79
N ALA A 64 17.36 3.67 -12.71
CA ALA A 64 15.92 3.64 -12.42
C ALA A 64 15.45 2.27 -11.87
N GLU A 65 16.16 1.19 -12.20
CA GLU A 65 15.89 -0.14 -11.65
C GLU A 65 16.21 -0.21 -10.15
N ILE A 66 17.28 0.45 -9.73
CA ILE A 66 17.71 0.50 -8.32
C ILE A 66 16.74 1.37 -7.52
N GLU A 67 16.25 2.47 -8.11
CA GLU A 67 15.19 3.28 -7.52
C GLU A 67 13.92 2.47 -7.25
N SER A 68 13.45 1.75 -8.28
CA SER A 68 12.26 0.89 -8.18
C SER A 68 12.45 -0.24 -7.16
N LEU A 69 13.65 -0.82 -7.09
CA LEU A 69 14.00 -1.85 -6.11
C LEU A 69 13.94 -1.30 -4.69
N LEU A 70 14.60 -0.17 -4.43
CA LEU A 70 14.60 0.47 -3.11
C LEU A 70 13.20 0.86 -2.67
N PHE A 71 12.38 1.40 -3.58
CA PHE A 71 10.98 1.73 -3.32
C PHE A 71 10.15 0.47 -3.00
N THR A 72 10.36 -0.63 -3.73
CA THR A 72 9.67 -1.90 -3.49
C THR A 72 10.07 -2.50 -2.14
N VAL A 73 11.35 -2.46 -1.78
CA VAL A 73 11.85 -2.92 -0.47
C VAL A 73 11.25 -2.09 0.67
N GLN A 74 11.23 -0.76 0.54
CA GLN A 74 10.59 0.13 1.52
C GLN A 74 9.08 -0.17 1.66
N GLY A 75 8.37 -0.31 0.54
CA GLY A 75 6.94 -0.63 0.53
C GLY A 75 6.61 -1.99 1.15
N SER A 76 7.40 -3.02 0.82
CA SER A 76 7.24 -4.37 1.38
C SER A 76 7.52 -4.43 2.88
N LEU A 77 8.58 -3.75 3.35
CA LEU A 77 8.90 -3.65 4.76
C LEU A 77 7.79 -2.91 5.53
N GLY A 78 7.34 -1.76 5.02
CA GLY A 78 6.24 -0.99 5.60
C GLY A 78 4.95 -1.82 5.68
N THR A 79 4.62 -2.54 4.61
CA THR A 79 3.48 -3.46 4.58
C THR A 79 3.61 -4.57 5.62
N GLY A 80 4.80 -5.16 5.78
CA GLY A 80 5.08 -6.18 6.79
C GLY A 80 4.85 -5.68 8.22
N ILE A 81 5.32 -4.47 8.53
CA ILE A 81 5.11 -3.84 9.85
C ILE A 81 3.61 -3.61 10.12
N ILE A 82 2.88 -3.03 9.17
CA ILE A 82 1.44 -2.78 9.30
C ILE A 82 0.67 -4.09 9.50
N ALA A 83 0.98 -5.11 8.68
CA ALA A 83 0.36 -6.43 8.79
C ALA A 83 0.63 -7.09 10.15
N TYR A 84 1.87 -6.98 10.67
CA TYR A 84 2.22 -7.49 11.99
C TYR A 84 1.43 -6.81 13.12
N ILE A 85 1.32 -5.47 13.09
CA ILE A 85 0.58 -4.71 14.10
C ILE A 85 -0.90 -5.13 14.11
N ILE A 86 -1.53 -5.18 12.94
CA ILE A 86 -2.94 -5.59 12.80
C ILE A 86 -3.12 -7.04 13.28
N GLY A 87 -2.20 -7.93 12.92
CA GLY A 87 -2.20 -9.33 13.34
C GLY A 87 -2.08 -9.49 14.85
N SER A 88 -1.12 -8.79 15.47
CA SER A 88 -0.88 -8.81 16.91
C SER A 88 -2.08 -8.26 17.70
N ALA A 89 -2.64 -7.12 17.28
CA ALA A 89 -3.82 -6.54 17.90
C ALA A 89 -5.03 -7.48 17.85
N ARG A 90 -5.25 -8.14 16.70
CA ARG A 90 -6.31 -9.13 16.52
C ARG A 90 -6.10 -10.37 17.38
N GLY A 91 -4.85 -10.84 17.51
CA GLY A 91 -4.47 -11.97 18.36
C GLY A 91 -4.75 -11.69 19.84
N LYS A 92 -4.30 -10.54 20.36
CA LYS A 92 -4.56 -10.09 21.74
C LYS A 92 -6.06 -10.06 22.05
N LYS A 93 -6.86 -9.46 21.16
CA LYS A 93 -8.32 -9.39 21.34
C LYS A 93 -8.98 -10.77 21.39
N LYS A 94 -8.48 -11.75 20.60
CA LYS A 94 -9.00 -13.12 20.62
C LYS A 94 -8.65 -13.84 21.93
N ALA A 95 -7.42 -13.68 22.41
CA ALA A 95 -6.99 -14.27 23.69
C ALA A 95 -7.80 -13.72 24.88
N LEU A 96 -8.01 -12.40 24.93
CA LEU A 96 -8.82 -11.76 25.99
C LEU A 96 -10.26 -12.30 26.02
N LYS A 97 -10.90 -12.43 24.86
CA LYS A 97 -12.25 -13.02 24.76
C LYS A 97 -12.30 -14.45 25.26
N GLN A 98 -11.30 -15.28 24.93
CA GLN A 98 -11.23 -16.66 25.41
C GLN A 98 -11.08 -16.72 26.93
N ILE A 99 -10.31 -15.81 27.53
CA ILE A 99 -10.15 -15.71 28.99
C ILE A 99 -11.49 -15.30 29.66
N GLU A 100 -12.21 -14.34 29.08
CA GLU A 100 -13.54 -13.91 29.57
C GLU A 100 -14.58 -15.03 29.48
N GLU A 101 -14.62 -15.75 28.35
CA GLU A 101 -15.52 -16.90 28.15
C GLU A 101 -15.24 -18.02 29.16
N GLN A 102 -13.96 -18.34 29.43
CA GLN A 102 -13.60 -19.34 30.45
C GLN A 102 -13.91 -18.90 31.88
N LYS A 103 -13.82 -17.60 32.20
CA LYS A 103 -14.24 -17.07 33.51
C LYS A 103 -15.76 -17.14 33.69
N ASN A 104 -16.54 -16.87 32.66
CA ASN A 104 -18.00 -16.88 32.73
C ASN A 104 -18.60 -18.29 32.72
N GLY A 105 -17.97 -19.27 32.06
CA GLY A 105 -18.44 -20.67 32.06
C GLY A 105 -18.11 -21.47 33.33
N LYS A 106 -17.33 -20.92 34.26
CA LYS A 106 -17.03 -21.50 35.58
C LYS A 106 -17.86 -20.89 36.73
N LYS A 107 -18.74 -19.92 36.42
CA LYS A 107 -19.74 -19.37 37.35
C LYS A 107 -21.09 -20.03 37.10
#